data_AF-A0A964UKW7-F1
#
_entry.id   AF-A0A964UKW7-F1
#
_cell.length_a   1.000
_cell.length_b   1.000
_cell.length_c   1.000
_cell.angle_alpha   90.00
_cell.angle_beta   90.00
_cell.angle_gamma   90.00
#
_symmetry.space_group_name_H-M   'P 1'
#
loop_
_entity.id
_entity.type
_entity.pdbx_description
1 polymer ?
#
loop_
_entity_poly.entity_id
_entity_poly.type
_entity_poly.pdbx_seq_one_letter_code
_entity_poly.pdbx_strand_id
1 'polypeptide(L)'
;MHALPLLLLVAGSAVVAGVARRTPVPAPLLLVAAGLVISYVPGVPAYELDPQVVLPLLLPPLLYTAGVESSYLDLRANWRPVALLSVGYVLFATLVVGYAVYLIVPGLPLTAALVLGAVIAPPDAVAATAIARRVGLPSRITTILQGESLVNDATAITAYKVALAAAVGDGASWA
;
A
#
# COMPACT_ATOMS: atom_id res chain seq x y z
N MET A 1 -22.51 -3.84 -16.42
CA MET A 1 -22.80 -3.82 -14.96
C MET A 1 -22.57 -5.20 -14.38
N HIS A 2 -21.39 -5.41 -13.80
CA HIS A 2 -20.96 -6.68 -13.19
C HIS A 2 -21.10 -6.60 -11.65
N ALA A 3 -22.29 -6.22 -11.15
CA ALA A 3 -22.51 -6.01 -9.71
C ALA A 3 -22.49 -7.34 -8.91
N LEU A 4 -23.06 -8.40 -9.47
CA LEU A 4 -23.07 -9.74 -8.88
C LEU A 4 -21.66 -10.31 -8.61
N PRO A 5 -20.72 -10.31 -9.58
CA PRO A 5 -19.36 -10.78 -9.32
C PRO A 5 -18.60 -9.91 -8.31
N LEU A 6 -18.77 -8.58 -8.32
CA LEU A 6 -18.20 -7.71 -7.28
C LEU A 6 -18.73 -8.04 -5.88
N LEU A 7 -20.05 -8.27 -5.76
CA LEU A 7 -20.66 -8.68 -4.50
C LEU A 7 -20.14 -10.03 -4.03
N LEU A 8 -19.98 -11.01 -4.93
CA LEU A 8 -19.40 -12.31 -4.59
C LEU A 8 -17.95 -12.19 -4.13
N LEU A 9 -17.15 -11.32 -4.76
CA LEU A 9 -15.77 -11.05 -4.36
C LEU A 9 -15.70 -10.43 -2.96
N VAL A 10 -16.55 -9.43 -2.69
CA VAL A 10 -16.62 -8.77 -1.37
C VAL A 10 -17.14 -9.73 -0.30
N ALA A 11 -18.15 -10.55 -0.62
CA ALA A 11 -18.67 -11.56 0.30
C ALA A 11 -17.61 -12.63 0.60
N GLY A 12 -16.92 -13.13 -0.41
CA GLY A 12 -15.83 -14.10 -0.27
C GLY A 12 -14.67 -13.56 0.57
N SER A 13 -14.23 -12.33 0.30
CA SER A 13 -13.18 -11.68 1.08
C SER A 13 -13.61 -11.43 2.53
N ALA A 14 -14.87 -11.07 2.77
CA ALA A 14 -15.42 -10.91 4.12
C ALA A 14 -15.46 -12.25 4.89
N VAL A 15 -15.79 -13.36 4.22
CA VAL A 15 -15.76 -14.70 4.82
C VAL A 15 -14.33 -15.07 5.20
N VAL A 16 -13.37 -14.92 4.28
CA VAL A 16 -11.94 -15.20 4.56
C VAL A 16 -11.42 -14.32 5.70
N ALA A 17 -11.75 -13.02 5.72
CA ALA A 17 -11.39 -12.12 6.81
C ALA A 17 -12.06 -12.51 8.14
N GLY A 18 -13.30 -13.02 8.09
CA GLY A 18 -14.01 -13.55 9.24
C GLY A 18 -13.34 -14.79 9.83
N VAL A 19 -12.92 -15.72 8.98
CA VAL A 19 -12.16 -16.91 9.37
C VAL A 19 -10.78 -16.51 9.92
N ALA A 20 -10.12 -15.53 9.31
CA ALA A 20 -8.82 -15.03 9.76
C ALA A 20 -8.84 -14.52 11.21
N ARG A 21 -9.96 -13.96 11.68
CA ARG A 21 -10.13 -13.56 13.08
C ARG A 21 -10.02 -14.71 14.08
N ARG A 22 -10.30 -15.95 13.66
CA ARG A 22 -10.16 -17.16 14.49
C ARG A 22 -8.77 -17.78 14.45
N THR A 23 -7.87 -17.23 13.64
CA THR A 23 -6.51 -17.75 13.46
C THR A 23 -5.46 -16.75 13.97
N PRO A 24 -4.25 -17.20 14.33
CA PRO A 24 -3.16 -16.31 14.70
C PRO A 24 -2.62 -15.50 13.50
N VAL A 25 -2.95 -15.87 12.27
CA VAL A 25 -2.41 -15.28 11.04
C VAL A 25 -3.12 -13.96 10.69
N PRO A 26 -2.38 -12.91 10.28
CA PRO A 26 -2.97 -11.68 9.74
C PRO A 26 -3.90 -11.93 8.55
N ALA A 27 -5.05 -11.23 8.54
CA ALA A 27 -6.04 -11.36 7.47
C ALA A 27 -5.48 -11.09 6.06
N PRO A 28 -4.61 -10.09 5.81
CA PRO A 28 -4.05 -9.85 4.48
C PRO A 28 -3.33 -11.07 3.90
N LEU A 29 -2.55 -11.80 4.72
CA LEU A 29 -1.84 -13.00 4.26
C LEU A 29 -2.81 -14.11 3.86
N LEU A 30 -3.85 -14.33 4.65
CA LEU A 30 -4.88 -15.33 4.34
C LEU A 30 -5.70 -14.95 3.10
N LEU A 31 -5.97 -13.66 2.90
CA LEU A 31 -6.66 -13.16 1.71
C LEU A 31 -5.82 -13.39 0.45
N VAL A 32 -4.53 -13.09 0.48
CA VAL A 32 -3.61 -13.34 -0.65
C VAL A 32 -3.50 -14.84 -0.93
N ALA A 33 -3.30 -15.66 0.11
CA ALA A 33 -3.20 -17.11 -0.06
C ALA A 33 -4.50 -17.71 -0.61
N ALA A 34 -5.65 -17.32 -0.08
CA ALA A 34 -6.95 -17.78 -0.56
C ALA A 34 -7.20 -17.33 -2.00
N GLY A 35 -6.93 -16.06 -2.33
CA GLY A 35 -7.06 -15.54 -3.69
C GLY A 35 -6.18 -16.28 -4.69
N LEU A 36 -4.94 -16.56 -4.32
CA LEU A 36 -4.01 -17.34 -5.14
C LEU A 36 -4.51 -18.77 -5.36
N VAL A 37 -4.97 -19.46 -4.31
CA VAL A 37 -5.49 -20.83 -4.45
C VAL A 37 -6.76 -20.84 -5.31
N ILE A 38 -7.67 -19.90 -5.10
CA ILE A 38 -8.92 -19.78 -5.85
C ILE A 38 -8.64 -19.46 -7.33
N SER A 39 -7.59 -18.68 -7.66
CA SER A 39 -7.28 -18.34 -9.05
C SER A 39 -6.87 -19.54 -9.90
N TYR A 40 -6.44 -20.65 -9.30
CA TYR A 40 -6.13 -21.90 -10.00
C TYR A 40 -7.35 -22.81 -10.19
N VAL A 41 -8.51 -22.48 -9.62
CA VAL A 41 -9.72 -23.30 -9.74
C VAL A 41 -10.37 -23.07 -11.12
N PRO A 42 -10.52 -24.11 -11.96
CA PRO A 42 -11.14 -23.97 -13.28
C PRO A 42 -12.61 -23.57 -13.14
N GLY A 43 -13.03 -22.56 -13.90
CA GLY A 43 -14.39 -22.02 -13.87
C GLY A 43 -14.56 -20.75 -13.03
N VAL A 44 -13.52 -20.30 -12.32
CA VAL A 44 -13.52 -18.96 -11.69
C VAL A 44 -13.25 -17.92 -12.79
N PRO A 45 -14.15 -16.95 -13.02
CA PRO A 45 -13.94 -15.91 -14.02
C PRO A 45 -12.77 -15.02 -13.63
N ALA A 46 -12.03 -14.50 -14.62
CA ALA A 46 -11.00 -13.49 -14.39
C ALA A 46 -11.68 -12.20 -13.91
N TYR A 47 -11.46 -11.85 -12.64
CA TYR A 47 -11.99 -10.63 -12.06
C TYR A 47 -11.03 -9.48 -12.33
N GLU A 48 -11.34 -8.66 -13.33
CA GLU A 48 -10.66 -7.37 -13.53
C GLU A 48 -11.43 -6.29 -12.75
N LEU A 49 -10.80 -5.81 -11.69
CA LEU A 49 -11.32 -4.70 -10.90
C LEU A 49 -10.94 -3.39 -11.57
N ASP A 50 -11.94 -2.61 -12.00
CA ASP A 50 -11.71 -1.28 -12.54
C ASP A 50 -11.20 -0.34 -11.43
N PRO A 51 -9.95 0.15 -11.51
CA PRO A 51 -9.40 1.07 -10.50
C PRO A 51 -10.22 2.36 -10.38
N GLN A 52 -10.88 2.81 -11.45
CA GLN A 52 -11.70 4.02 -11.44
C GLN A 52 -12.96 3.88 -10.60
N VAL A 53 -13.42 2.66 -10.33
CA VAL A 53 -14.56 2.38 -9.46
C VAL A 53 -14.08 1.99 -8.06
N VAL A 54 -13.06 1.15 -7.98
CA VAL A 54 -12.59 0.59 -6.72
C VAL A 54 -11.88 1.63 -5.85
N LEU A 55 -11.02 2.47 -6.43
CA LEU A 55 -10.27 3.48 -5.68
C LEU A 55 -11.21 4.53 -5.05
N PRO A 56 -12.16 5.15 -5.78
CA PRO A 56 -13.06 6.14 -5.17
C PRO A 56 -14.06 5.53 -4.20
N LEU A 57 -14.37 4.23 -4.32
CA LEU A 57 -15.28 3.55 -3.40
C LEU A 57 -14.60 3.15 -2.09
N LEU A 58 -13.34 2.70 -2.14
CA LEU A 58 -12.59 2.20 -0.98
C LEU A 58 -11.73 3.27 -0.30
N LEU A 59 -11.06 4.15 -1.05
CA LEU A 59 -10.13 5.12 -0.48
C LEU A 59 -10.81 6.10 0.49
N PRO A 60 -11.94 6.75 0.18
CA PRO A 60 -12.51 7.74 1.09
C PRO A 60 -12.91 7.16 2.45
N PRO A 61 -13.60 6.01 2.55
CA PRO A 61 -13.86 5.37 3.84
C PRO A 61 -12.58 4.99 4.60
N LEU A 62 -11.57 4.43 3.91
CA LEU A 62 -10.31 4.02 4.53
C LEU A 62 -9.49 5.21 5.04
N LEU A 63 -9.43 6.29 4.27
CA LEU A 63 -8.75 7.52 4.67
C LEU A 63 -9.50 8.25 5.79
N TYR A 64 -10.84 8.20 5.77
CA TYR A 64 -11.66 8.77 6.85
C TYR A 64 -11.42 8.04 8.18
N THR A 65 -11.47 6.70 8.18
CA THR A 65 -11.19 5.93 9.40
C THR A 65 -9.76 6.14 9.89
N ALA A 66 -8.77 6.15 9.00
CA ALA A 66 -7.39 6.45 9.35
C ALA A 66 -7.24 7.86 9.95
N GLY A 67 -7.94 8.86 9.39
CA GLY A 67 -7.93 10.22 9.89
C GLY A 67 -8.56 10.35 11.28
N VAL A 68 -9.71 9.71 11.52
CA VAL A 68 -10.41 9.75 12.81
C VAL A 68 -9.69 8.96 13.91
N GLU A 69 -9.06 7.83 13.57
CA GLU A 69 -8.24 7.07 14.53
C GLU A 69 -6.90 7.76 14.86
N SER A 70 -6.47 8.73 14.05
CA SER A 70 -5.21 9.43 14.24
C SER A 70 -5.31 10.57 15.26
N SER A 71 -4.38 10.59 16.22
CA SER A 71 -4.23 11.70 17.17
C SER A 71 -3.24 12.72 16.62
N TYR A 72 -3.74 13.90 16.21
CA TYR A 72 -2.90 14.98 15.71
C TYR A 72 -1.83 15.42 16.73
N LEU A 73 -2.17 15.44 18.02
CA LEU A 73 -1.24 15.84 19.08
C LEU A 73 -0.08 14.83 19.23
N ASP A 74 -0.39 13.53 19.19
CA ASP A 74 0.63 12.48 19.32
C ASP A 74 1.50 12.37 18.05
N LEU A 75 0.93 12.62 16.88
CA LEU A 75 1.67 12.74 15.62
C LEU A 75 2.62 13.93 15.65
N ARG A 76 2.15 15.09 16.12
CA ARG A 76 2.99 16.27 16.27
C ARG A 76 4.13 16.04 17.27
N ALA A 77 3.89 15.30 18.35
CA ALA A 77 4.94 14.93 19.30
C ALA A 77 6.02 14.03 18.69
N ASN A 78 5.67 13.23 17.67
CA ASN A 78 6.57 12.29 16.99
C ASN A 78 6.87 12.67 15.53
N TRP A 79 6.75 13.95 15.16
CA TRP A 79 6.86 14.41 13.77
C TRP A 79 8.19 14.06 13.10
N ARG A 80 9.30 14.05 13.85
CA ARG A 80 10.64 13.71 13.32
C ARG A 80 10.73 12.26 12.86
N PRO A 81 10.46 11.24 13.72
CA PRO A 81 10.37 9.85 13.28
C PRO A 81 9.41 9.65 12.12
N VAL A 82 8.22 10.26 12.18
CA VAL A 82 7.20 10.14 11.14
C VAL A 82 7.73 10.68 9.81
N ALA A 83 8.33 11.88 9.77
CA ALA A 83 8.88 12.45 8.55
C ALA A 83 10.04 11.62 7.98
N LEU A 84 10.93 11.12 8.84
CA LEU A 84 12.05 10.27 8.41
C LEU A 84 11.57 8.95 7.81
N LEU A 85 10.57 8.30 8.40
CA LEU A 85 10.02 7.04 7.89
C LEU A 85 9.13 7.26 6.66
N SER A 86 8.30 8.30 6.66
CA SER A 86 7.36 8.54 5.55
C SER A 86 8.00 9.14 4.31
N VAL A 87 9.07 9.92 4.47
CA VAL A 87 9.72 10.62 3.35
C VAL A 87 11.12 10.09 3.13
N GLY A 88 11.95 10.13 4.18
CA GLY A 88 13.35 9.72 4.09
C GLY A 88 13.48 8.25 3.67
N TYR A 89 12.83 7.35 4.38
CA TYR A 89 12.89 5.91 4.09
C TYR A 89 12.24 5.57 2.74
N VAL A 90 11.13 6.20 2.36
CA VAL A 90 10.46 5.95 1.07
C VAL A 90 11.34 6.34 -0.11
N LEU A 91 11.95 7.52 -0.06
CA LEU A 91 12.89 7.96 -1.11
C LEU A 91 14.13 7.08 -1.13
N PHE A 92 14.67 6.74 0.04
CA PHE A 92 15.80 5.82 0.15
C PHE A 92 15.47 4.45 -0.45
N ALA A 93 14.35 3.85 -0.07
CA ALA A 93 13.89 2.56 -0.60
C ALA A 93 13.62 2.63 -2.10
N THR A 94 13.03 3.72 -2.59
CA THR A 94 12.82 3.96 -4.04
C THR A 94 14.15 3.92 -4.80
N LEU A 95 15.16 4.63 -4.32
CA LEU A 95 16.49 4.67 -4.93
C LEU A 95 17.19 3.33 -4.85
N VAL A 96 17.19 2.69 -3.67
CA VAL A 96 17.88 1.41 -3.46
C VAL A 96 17.24 0.30 -4.27
N VAL A 97 15.92 0.13 -4.20
CA VAL A 97 15.19 -0.89 -4.95
C VAL A 97 15.29 -0.61 -6.45
N GLY A 98 15.07 0.65 -6.87
CA GLY A 98 15.17 1.01 -8.28
C GLY A 98 16.58 0.79 -8.84
N TYR A 99 17.61 1.15 -8.10
CA TYR A 99 18.99 0.88 -8.52
C TYR A 99 19.32 -0.61 -8.55
N ALA A 100 18.86 -1.39 -7.57
CA ALA A 100 19.02 -2.84 -7.58
C ALA A 100 18.35 -3.48 -8.81
N VAL A 101 17.12 -3.07 -9.13
CA VAL A 101 16.39 -3.56 -10.31
C VAL A 101 17.14 -3.18 -11.60
N TYR A 102 17.64 -1.94 -11.69
CA TYR A 102 18.45 -1.48 -12.83
C TYR A 102 19.68 -2.36 -13.08
N LEU A 103 20.35 -2.83 -12.01
CA LEU A 103 21.51 -3.72 -12.12
C LEU A 103 21.12 -5.16 -12.51
N ILE A 104 19.98 -5.65 -12.03
CA ILE A 104 19.54 -7.04 -12.23
C ILE A 104 18.90 -7.24 -13.59
N VAL A 105 18.20 -6.24 -14.14
CA VAL A 105 17.43 -6.34 -15.38
C VAL A 105 18.17 -5.64 -16.52
N PRO A 106 18.85 -6.39 -17.41
CA PRO A 106 19.61 -5.80 -18.50
C PRO A 106 18.70 -5.02 -19.46
N GLY A 107 19.11 -3.82 -19.84
CA GLY A 107 18.39 -2.97 -20.80
C GLY A 107 17.21 -2.19 -20.21
N LEU A 108 16.91 -2.31 -18.91
CA LEU A 108 15.91 -1.47 -18.26
C LEU A 108 16.48 -0.06 -18.03
N PRO A 109 15.81 1.02 -18.47
CA PRO A 109 16.26 2.37 -18.17
C PRO A 109 16.11 2.66 -16.66
N LEU A 110 17.05 3.42 -16.10
CA LEU A 110 17.07 3.76 -14.67
C LEU A 110 15.76 4.40 -14.21
N THR A 111 15.15 5.25 -15.04
CA THR A 111 13.88 5.91 -14.75
C THR A 111 12.72 4.90 -14.60
N ALA A 112 12.64 3.89 -15.46
CA ALA A 112 11.66 2.81 -15.31
C ALA A 112 11.94 1.94 -14.06
N ALA A 113 13.22 1.73 -13.73
CA ALA A 113 13.59 1.02 -12.52
C ALA A 113 13.20 1.81 -11.26
N LEU A 114 13.36 3.14 -11.27
CA LEU A 114 12.92 4.04 -10.19
C LEU A 114 11.39 4.10 -10.08
N VAL A 115 10.65 4.00 -11.19
CA VAL A 115 9.18 3.84 -11.16
C VAL A 115 8.82 2.59 -10.36
N LEU A 116 9.46 1.45 -10.64
CA LEU A 116 9.23 0.22 -9.89
C LEU A 116 9.64 0.37 -8.42
N GLY A 117 10.77 1.02 -8.16
CA GLY A 117 11.22 1.34 -6.81
C GLY A 117 10.17 2.14 -6.02
N ALA A 118 9.57 3.15 -6.64
CA ALA A 118 8.56 4.00 -6.00
C ALA A 118 7.27 3.25 -5.69
N VAL A 119 6.88 2.28 -6.53
CA VAL A 119 5.71 1.43 -6.30
C VAL A 119 5.92 0.46 -5.13
N ILE A 120 7.16 -0.02 -4.94
CA ILE A 120 7.49 -1.02 -3.91
C ILE A 120 7.91 -0.39 -2.57
N ALA A 121 8.49 0.82 -2.61
CA ALA A 121 9.02 1.53 -1.45
C ALA A 121 8.06 1.69 -0.25
N PRO A 122 6.77 2.06 -0.42
CA PRO A 122 5.91 2.34 0.72
C PRO A 122 5.59 1.08 1.54
N PRO A 123 5.90 1.05 2.85
CA PRO A 123 5.48 -0.04 3.72
C PRO A 123 3.96 -0.01 4.01
N ASP A 124 3.33 -1.18 4.05
CA ASP A 124 1.93 -1.33 4.45
C ASP A 124 1.78 -1.23 5.97
N ALA A 125 1.58 0.00 6.43
CA ALA A 125 1.36 0.29 7.83
C ALA A 125 -0.02 -0.17 8.35
N VAL A 126 -1.01 -0.45 7.49
CA VAL A 126 -2.29 -1.04 7.92
C VAL A 126 -2.06 -2.48 8.38
N ALA A 127 -1.32 -3.26 7.60
CA ALA A 127 -0.91 -4.60 8.02
C ALA A 127 -0.02 -4.55 9.27
N ALA A 128 0.95 -3.63 9.33
CA ALA A 128 1.83 -3.49 10.49
C ALA A 128 1.07 -3.10 11.76
N THR A 129 0.13 -2.15 11.70
CA THR A 129 -0.68 -1.72 12.85
C THR A 129 -1.66 -2.80 13.31
N ALA A 130 -2.16 -3.65 12.40
CA ALA A 130 -2.97 -4.81 12.77
C ALA A 130 -2.18 -5.83 13.60
N ILE A 131 -0.91 -6.08 13.24
CA ILE A 131 0.00 -6.95 14.00
C ILE A 131 0.40 -6.28 15.32
N ALA A 132 0.75 -4.99 15.28
CA ALA A 132 1.13 -4.20 16.46
C ALA A 132 0.06 -4.26 17.56
N ARG A 133 -1.22 -4.12 17.19
CA ARG A 133 -2.36 -4.21 18.11
C ARG A 133 -2.52 -5.62 18.70
N ARG A 134 -2.29 -6.68 17.91
CA ARG A 134 -2.35 -8.07 18.41
C ARG A 134 -1.23 -8.41 19.40
N VAL A 135 -0.02 -7.88 19.19
CA VAL A 135 1.16 -8.15 20.02
C VAL A 135 1.23 -7.19 21.23
N GLY A 136 0.38 -6.16 21.29
CA GLY A 136 0.32 -5.22 22.41
C GLY A 136 1.47 -4.21 22.41
N LEU A 137 1.87 -3.72 21.24
CA LEU A 137 2.93 -2.72 21.14
C LEU A 137 2.56 -1.40 21.88
N PRO A 138 3.54 -0.69 22.46
CA PRO A 138 3.33 0.61 23.08
C PRO A 138 2.60 1.60 22.16
N SER A 139 1.72 2.41 22.73
CA SER A 139 0.92 3.43 22.03
C SER A 139 1.76 4.36 21.15
N ARG A 140 2.96 4.71 21.60
CA ARG A 140 3.91 5.53 20.82
C ARG A 140 4.32 4.89 19.50
N ILE A 141 4.59 3.58 19.48
CA ILE A 141 4.99 2.87 18.26
C ILE A 141 3.80 2.79 17.31
N THR A 142 2.60 2.50 17.82
CA THR A 142 1.38 2.50 16.99
C THR A 142 1.09 3.87 16.37
N THR A 143 1.29 4.96 17.12
CA THR A 143 1.15 6.32 16.58
C THR A 143 2.17 6.61 15.48
N ILE A 144 3.43 6.21 15.66
CA ILE A 144 4.47 6.41 14.64
C ILE A 144 4.13 5.64 13.37
N LEU A 145 3.72 4.37 13.48
CA LEU A 145 3.31 3.54 12.33
C LEU A 145 2.08 4.10 11.62
N GLN A 146 1.07 4.59 12.35
CA GLN A 146 -0.09 5.26 11.76
C GLN A 146 0.32 6.55 11.04
N GLY A 147 1.16 7.37 11.66
CA GLY A 147 1.68 8.61 11.07
C GLY A 147 2.48 8.37 9.80
N GLU A 148 3.29 7.31 9.79
CA GLU A 148 4.04 6.88 8.63
C GLU A 148 3.11 6.58 7.45
N SER A 149 2.09 5.75 7.66
CA SER A 149 1.11 5.37 6.63
C SER A 149 0.47 6.57 5.94
N LEU A 150 0.13 7.60 6.71
CA LEU A 150 -0.62 8.77 6.22
C LEU A 150 0.18 9.58 5.18
N VAL A 151 1.51 9.66 5.35
CA VAL A 151 2.37 10.52 4.53
C VAL A 151 3.16 9.70 3.50
N ASN A 152 3.44 8.43 3.80
CA ASN A 152 4.16 7.51 2.93
C ASN A 152 3.48 7.34 1.57
N ASP A 153 2.16 7.10 1.53
CA ASP A 153 1.41 6.92 0.27
C ASP A 153 1.53 8.14 -0.65
N ALA A 154 1.41 9.33 -0.08
CA ALA A 154 1.57 10.58 -0.83
C ALA A 154 3.00 10.76 -1.36
N THR A 155 3.99 10.36 -0.56
CA THR A 155 5.40 10.41 -0.97
C THR A 155 5.67 9.43 -2.11
N ALA A 156 5.20 8.19 -1.99
CA ALA A 156 5.35 7.15 -3.00
C ALA A 156 4.67 7.53 -4.32
N ILE A 157 3.44 8.05 -4.27
CA ILE A 157 2.73 8.51 -5.48
C ILE A 157 3.47 9.69 -6.13
N THR A 158 3.99 10.62 -5.34
CA THR A 158 4.79 11.74 -5.86
C THR A 158 6.07 11.25 -6.52
N ALA A 159 6.82 10.38 -5.85
CA ALA A 159 8.05 9.78 -6.39
C ALA A 159 7.78 8.98 -7.67
N TYR A 160 6.70 8.20 -7.69
CA TYR A 160 6.23 7.48 -8.87
C TYR A 160 5.95 8.42 -10.04
N LYS A 161 5.19 9.50 -9.83
CA LYS A 161 4.87 10.47 -10.88
C LYS A 161 6.12 11.16 -11.43
N VAL A 162 7.05 11.54 -10.56
CA VAL A 162 8.32 12.17 -10.98
C VAL A 162 9.17 11.18 -11.78
N ALA A 163 9.32 9.95 -11.31
CA ALA A 163 10.07 8.91 -12.02
C ALA A 163 9.42 8.56 -13.37
N LEU A 164 8.09 8.50 -13.41
CA LEU A 164 7.33 8.21 -14.62
C LEU A 164 7.45 9.34 -15.65
N ALA A 165 7.31 10.60 -15.22
CA ALA A 165 7.51 11.76 -16.09
C ALA A 165 8.93 11.77 -16.69
N ALA A 166 9.94 11.49 -15.85
CA ALA A 166 11.31 11.32 -16.31
C ALA A 166 11.50 10.12 -17.26
N ALA A 167 10.74 9.03 -17.09
CA ALA A 167 10.81 7.86 -17.96
C ALA A 167 10.17 8.08 -19.33
N VAL A 168 9.05 8.81 -19.36
CA VAL A 168 8.27 9.08 -20.59
C VAL A 168 8.87 10.26 -21.37
N GLY A 169 9.77 11.03 -20.78
CA GLY A 169 10.42 12.17 -21.43
C GLY A 169 9.65 13.47 -21.31
N ASP A 170 8.55 13.49 -20.54
CA ASP A 170 7.93 14.72 -20.04
C ASP A 170 8.81 15.27 -18.92
N GLY A 171 9.93 15.88 -19.31
CA GLY A 171 10.72 16.71 -18.41
C GLY A 171 9.81 17.80 -17.87
N ALA A 172 9.39 17.66 -16.61
CA ALA A 172 8.66 18.61 -15.79
C ALA A 172 8.41 19.98 -16.45
N SER A 173 7.43 20.04 -17.36
CA SER A 173 6.96 21.32 -17.89
C SER A 173 6.01 21.90 -16.86
N TRP A 174 6.57 22.70 -15.96
CA TRP A 174 5.79 23.63 -15.14
C TRP A 174 5.39 24.83 -16.02
N ALA A 175 4.60 24.57 -17.07
CA ALA A 175 4.02 25.56 -17.96
C ALA A 175 2.50 25.33 -18.05
#